data_AF-A0A4R4A5Z7-F1
#
_entry.id   AF-A0A4R4A5Z7-F1
#
_cell.length_a   1.000
_cell.length_b   1.000
_cell.length_c   1.000
_cell.angle_alpha   90.00
_cell.angle_beta   90.00
_cell.angle_gamma   90.00
#
_symmetry.space_group_name_H-M   'P 1'
#
loop_
_entity.id
_entity.type
_entity.pdbx_description
1 polymer ?
#
loop_
_entity_poly.entity_id
_entity_poly.type
_entity_poly.pdbx_seq_one_letter_code
_entity_poly.pdbx_strand_id
1 'polypeptide(L)'
;MSQTLEVLSLLAEMDITKDLPQAAREELAAHCGFGEVPAKQRIRLTESGGQRLFLVDGHLVRLTDGSGERFQSFRGLSDPIEVFDGVTRGESMIVTESPCLLLKVSSAALESAQQSGLEVSDIELDATEGEFLAELYGLISSNRLELPARPEVAFKIQELTNDPEAGIVELTEVIQSDGTIAGALLHATNSPLFRATKQIQSVRDAVLRLGFRNTRMLTTNLALRQAFKARHVVTREAMQQVWADGVLCSAYSYLLAETLGLLHRERALLAGLVAGIGAVPIIQFIEMRDPDPSPELIASLVDKLSGITGVLVINYWGLGEDLVAVAEHSHDWSYVAPEPDYASIAIVARWAALQSEGREHPEASEVPAFATLGLTPPAPGEPIGELASSTETLESLKMMFDV
;
A
#
# COMPACT_ATOMS: atom_id res chain seq x y z
N MET A 1 40.20 15.00 9.17
CA MET A 1 39.04 14.32 9.79
C MET A 1 37.84 15.25 10.05
N SER A 2 37.76 16.47 9.48
CA SER A 2 36.68 17.43 9.83
C SER A 2 35.59 17.63 8.75
N GLN A 3 35.91 17.48 7.46
CA GLN A 3 34.94 17.74 6.38
C GLN A 3 34.06 16.53 6.04
N THR A 4 34.61 15.31 6.06
CA THR A 4 33.84 14.08 5.74
C THR A 4 32.72 13.82 6.75
N LEU A 5 33.00 14.00 8.05
CA LEU A 5 32.01 13.88 9.12
C LEU A 5 30.90 14.93 8.99
N GLU A 6 31.26 16.14 8.54
CA GLU A 6 30.29 17.21 8.33
C GLU A 6 29.39 16.94 7.11
N VAL A 7 29.96 16.47 6.00
CA VAL A 7 29.19 16.02 4.83
C VAL A 7 28.23 14.90 5.23
N LEU A 8 28.69 13.93 6.02
CA LEU A 8 27.84 12.82 6.49
C LEU A 8 26.68 13.30 7.36
N SER A 9 26.92 14.28 8.23
CA SER A 9 25.86 14.90 9.03
C SER A 9 24.81 15.56 8.14
N LEU A 10 25.22 16.34 7.13
CA LEU A 10 24.29 16.99 6.20
C LEU A 10 23.53 15.98 5.36
N LEU A 11 24.18 14.93 4.86
CA LEU A 11 23.51 13.86 4.10
C LEU A 11 22.48 13.10 4.96
N ALA A 12 22.66 13.04 6.28
CA ALA A 12 21.68 12.44 7.19
C ALA A 12 20.42 13.30 7.38
N GLU A 13 20.52 14.61 7.17
CA GLU A 13 19.42 15.57 7.37
C GLU A 13 18.65 15.86 6.07
N MET A 14 19.28 15.69 4.91
CA MET A 14 18.68 15.95 3.60
C MET A 14 17.60 14.92 3.25
N ASP A 15 16.41 15.39 2.88
CA ASP A 15 15.25 14.54 2.50
C ASP A 15 15.56 13.47 1.46
N ILE A 16 16.43 13.76 0.51
CA ILE A 16 16.79 12.85 -0.59
C ILE A 16 17.79 11.75 -0.18
N THR A 17 18.43 11.87 0.99
CA THR A 17 19.50 10.96 1.44
C THR A 17 19.36 10.48 2.88
N LYS A 18 18.41 11.02 3.66
CA LYS A 18 18.18 10.67 5.07
C LYS A 18 17.84 9.19 5.27
N ASP A 19 17.12 8.60 4.32
CA ASP A 19 16.66 7.21 4.35
C ASP A 19 17.70 6.22 3.81
N LEU A 20 18.86 6.70 3.33
CA LEU A 20 19.91 5.82 2.82
C LEU A 20 20.64 5.09 3.96
N PRO A 21 21.03 3.81 3.75
CA PRO A 21 21.90 3.07 4.65
C PRO A 21 23.18 3.85 4.95
N GLN A 22 23.72 3.69 6.17
CA GLN A 22 24.91 4.41 6.59
C GLN A 22 26.10 4.17 5.64
N ALA A 23 26.31 2.93 5.18
CA ALA A 23 27.36 2.60 4.22
C ALA A 23 27.22 3.35 2.88
N ALA A 24 25.99 3.47 2.37
CA ALA A 24 25.72 4.21 1.14
C ALA A 24 25.96 5.72 1.31
N ARG A 25 25.64 6.29 2.48
CA ARG A 25 25.97 7.68 2.81
C ARG A 25 27.48 7.90 2.93
N GLU A 26 28.22 6.94 3.48
CA GLU A 26 29.69 6.98 3.56
C GLU A 26 30.35 6.97 2.17
N GLU A 27 29.83 6.16 1.25
CA GLU A 27 30.30 6.14 -0.14
C GLU A 27 29.91 7.42 -0.91
N LEU A 28 28.68 7.92 -0.71
CA LEU A 28 28.21 9.16 -1.31
C LEU A 28 29.01 10.37 -0.81
N ALA A 29 29.37 10.40 0.48
CA ALA A 29 30.16 11.47 1.08
C ALA A 29 31.53 11.63 0.41
N ALA A 30 32.11 10.54 -0.12
CA ALA A 30 33.37 10.60 -0.90
C ALA A 30 33.22 11.34 -2.24
N HIS A 31 31.99 11.45 -2.74
CA HIS A 31 31.63 12.12 -4.00
C HIS A 31 30.98 13.49 -3.78
N CYS A 32 31.02 13.99 -2.54
CA CYS A 32 30.53 15.29 -2.16
C CYS A 32 31.67 16.28 -1.92
N GLY A 33 31.41 17.56 -2.12
CA GLY A 33 32.38 18.61 -1.82
C GLY A 33 31.73 19.95 -1.55
N PHE A 34 32.32 20.72 -0.64
CA PHE A 34 31.89 22.09 -0.40
C PHE A 34 32.50 23.06 -1.43
N GLY A 35 31.70 24.03 -1.87
CA GLY A 35 32.16 25.16 -2.66
C GLY A 35 31.67 26.47 -2.05
N GLU A 36 32.60 27.34 -1.69
CA GLU A 36 32.28 28.72 -1.35
C GLU A 36 32.11 29.54 -2.63
N VAL A 37 30.99 30.25 -2.72
CA VAL A 37 30.66 31.11 -3.84
C VAL A 37 30.51 32.54 -3.31
N PRO A 38 31.35 33.49 -3.73
CA PRO A 38 31.21 34.89 -3.34
C PRO A 38 29.85 35.49 -3.76
N ALA A 39 29.46 36.60 -3.14
CA ALA A 39 28.28 37.35 -3.56
C ALA A 39 28.38 37.84 -5.01
N LYS A 40 27.24 38.01 -5.67
CA LYS A 40 27.05 38.50 -7.05
C LYS A 40 27.63 37.60 -8.12
N GLN A 41 27.82 36.31 -7.82
CA GLN A 41 28.23 35.32 -8.81
C GLN A 41 27.01 34.75 -9.51
N ARG A 42 27.21 34.36 -10.77
CA ARG A 42 26.18 33.76 -11.63
C ARG A 42 26.63 32.35 -11.97
N ILE A 43 25.77 31.37 -11.71
CA ILE A 43 26.04 29.96 -12.03
C ILE A 43 24.85 29.43 -12.82
N ARG A 44 25.11 28.86 -13.99
CA ARG A 44 24.08 28.22 -14.81
C ARG A 44 24.01 26.72 -14.50
N LEU A 45 22.82 26.14 -14.69
CA LEU A 45 22.65 24.69 -14.55
C LEU A 45 23.59 23.90 -15.49
N THR A 46 23.81 24.38 -16.73
CA THR A 46 24.73 23.74 -17.69
C THR A 46 26.19 23.76 -17.25
N GLU A 47 26.56 24.64 -16.32
CA GLU A 47 27.92 24.78 -15.80
C GLU A 47 28.16 23.89 -14.57
N SER A 48 27.13 23.21 -14.05
CA SER A 48 27.25 22.36 -12.86
C SER A 48 27.90 21.00 -13.14
N GLY A 49 28.15 20.64 -14.41
CA GLY A 49 28.97 19.47 -14.78
C GLY A 49 28.45 18.14 -14.25
N GLY A 50 27.13 17.97 -14.13
CA GLY A 50 26.52 16.76 -13.57
C GLY A 50 26.56 16.70 -12.03
N GLN A 51 26.68 17.86 -11.38
CA GLN A 51 26.57 17.99 -9.92
C GLN A 51 25.24 18.66 -9.55
N ARG A 52 24.60 18.13 -8.53
CA ARG A 52 23.48 18.79 -7.82
C ARG A 52 24.06 19.72 -6.77
N LEU A 53 23.44 20.89 -6.63
CA LEU A 53 23.91 21.95 -5.75
C LEU A 53 22.88 22.18 -4.65
N PHE A 54 23.33 22.10 -3.41
CA PHE A 54 22.50 22.33 -2.22
C PHE A 54 23.04 23.54 -1.47
N LEU A 55 22.18 24.51 -1.18
CA LEU A 55 22.51 25.69 -0.39
C LEU A 55 22.53 25.30 1.10
N VAL A 56 23.73 25.33 1.69
CA VAL A 56 23.96 25.03 3.11
C VAL A 56 23.97 26.31 3.94
N ASP A 57 24.46 27.41 3.38
CA ASP A 57 24.50 28.71 4.05
C ASP A 57 24.46 29.86 3.03
N GLY A 58 23.72 30.91 3.32
CA GLY A 58 23.68 32.14 2.52
C GLY A 58 22.36 32.35 1.78
N HIS A 59 22.38 33.32 0.86
CA HIS A 59 21.19 33.81 0.15
C HIS A 59 21.47 33.84 -1.35
N LEU A 60 20.57 33.27 -2.14
CA LEU A 60 20.64 33.33 -3.60
C LEU A 60 19.25 33.44 -4.21
N VAL A 61 19.23 33.82 -5.48
CA VAL A 61 18.01 33.87 -6.28
C VAL A 61 18.20 32.96 -7.47
N ARG A 62 17.27 32.04 -7.68
CA ARG A 62 17.12 31.30 -8.93
C ARG A 62 16.27 32.11 -9.89
N LEU A 63 16.77 32.29 -11.11
CA LEU A 63 16.06 32.93 -12.21
C LEU A 63 15.70 31.85 -13.22
N THR A 64 14.40 31.70 -13.50
CA THR A 64 13.85 30.77 -14.49
C THR A 64 12.86 31.55 -15.36
N ASP A 65 13.12 31.65 -16.67
CA ASP A 65 12.24 32.29 -17.65
C ASP A 65 11.71 33.68 -17.23
N GLY A 66 12.56 34.47 -16.57
CA GLY A 66 12.25 35.84 -16.10
C GLY A 66 11.53 35.93 -14.75
N SER A 67 11.15 34.80 -14.15
CA SER A 67 10.68 34.71 -12.77
C SER A 67 11.86 34.44 -11.81
N GLY A 68 11.86 35.09 -10.64
CA GLY A 68 12.92 34.96 -9.66
C GLY A 68 12.41 34.40 -8.33
N GLU A 69 13.01 33.32 -7.88
CA GLU A 69 12.71 32.67 -6.61
C GLU A 69 13.90 32.79 -5.67
N ARG A 70 13.67 33.24 -4.43
CA ARG A 70 14.73 33.48 -3.45
C ARG A 70 14.87 32.29 -2.51
N PHE A 71 16.10 31.88 -2.26
CA PHE A 71 16.48 30.81 -1.36
C PHE A 71 17.39 31.34 -0.26
N GLN A 72 17.16 30.87 0.96
CA GLN A 72 17.92 31.24 2.15
C GLN A 72 18.10 29.99 2.99
N SER A 73 19.34 29.67 3.35
CA SER A 73 19.66 28.61 4.31
C SER A 73 20.73 29.10 5.29
N PHE A 74 20.73 28.51 6.48
CA PHE A 74 21.63 28.84 7.58
C PHE A 74 22.26 27.55 8.11
N ARG A 75 23.59 27.47 8.07
CA ARG A 75 24.32 26.25 8.48
C ARG A 75 23.97 25.86 9.92
N GLY A 76 23.48 24.63 10.10
CA GLY A 76 23.09 24.07 11.40
C GLY A 76 21.75 24.56 11.97
N LEU A 77 21.00 25.35 11.19
CA LEU A 77 19.68 25.88 11.58
C LEU A 77 18.59 25.59 10.53
N SER A 78 18.97 25.27 9.30
CA SER A 78 18.04 24.99 8.20
C SER A 78 18.59 23.85 7.35
N ASP A 79 17.67 23.06 6.81
CA ASP A 79 18.04 21.94 5.93
C ASP A 79 18.68 22.45 4.64
N PRO A 80 19.65 21.72 4.06
CA PRO A 80 20.23 22.09 2.78
C PRO A 80 19.18 22.12 1.67
N ILE A 81 19.06 23.26 0.98
CA ILE A 81 18.02 23.45 -0.04
C ILE A 81 18.60 23.18 -1.42
N GLU A 82 17.98 22.30 -2.20
CA GLU A 82 18.38 22.12 -3.59
C GLU A 82 18.06 23.36 -4.43
N VAL A 83 19.08 23.91 -5.11
CA VAL A 83 18.94 25.17 -5.84
C VAL A 83 18.49 24.99 -7.29
N PHE A 84 18.50 23.76 -7.81
CA PHE A 84 17.97 23.41 -9.13
C PHE A 84 17.13 22.15 -8.97
N ASP A 85 15.81 22.26 -8.99
CA ASP A 85 14.96 21.07 -8.98
C ASP A 85 15.09 20.35 -10.34
N GLY A 86 15.08 19.01 -10.33
CA GLY A 86 15.16 18.19 -11.55
C GLY A 86 13.99 18.34 -12.52
N VAL A 87 13.01 19.20 -12.19
CA VAL A 87 11.78 19.45 -12.95
C VAL A 87 11.89 20.74 -13.78
N THR A 88 12.85 21.61 -13.49
CA THR A 88 12.97 22.92 -14.15
C THR A 88 13.33 22.75 -15.63
N ARG A 89 12.35 22.97 -16.53
CA ARG A 89 12.57 23.05 -17.98
C ARG A 89 12.87 24.50 -18.37
N GLY A 90 14.07 24.78 -18.90
CA GLY A 90 14.46 26.12 -19.39
C GLY A 90 15.91 26.50 -19.07
N GLU A 91 16.35 27.70 -19.48
CA GLU A 91 17.64 28.27 -19.07
C GLU A 91 17.55 28.81 -17.63
N SER A 92 17.79 27.95 -16.64
CA SER A 92 17.82 28.36 -15.23
C SER A 92 19.23 28.78 -14.78
N MET A 93 19.29 29.85 -13.99
CA MET A 93 20.54 30.32 -13.39
C MET A 93 20.33 30.78 -11.96
N ILE A 94 21.35 30.61 -11.13
CA ILE A 94 21.36 31.18 -9.78
C ILE A 94 22.27 32.41 -9.73
N VAL A 95 21.87 33.37 -8.91
CA VAL A 95 22.65 34.57 -8.58
C VAL A 95 22.79 34.64 -7.07
N THR A 96 24.02 34.59 -6.56
CA THR A 96 24.27 34.71 -5.12
C THR A 96 24.08 36.17 -4.66
N GLU A 97 23.26 36.41 -3.64
CA GLU A 97 23.05 37.73 -3.05
C GLU A 97 24.03 37.98 -1.88
N SER A 98 24.41 36.92 -1.16
CA SER A 98 25.49 36.91 -0.15
C SER A 98 26.59 35.93 -0.56
N PRO A 99 27.73 35.85 0.17
CA PRO A 99 28.55 34.66 0.12
C PRO A 99 27.70 33.44 0.45
N CYS A 100 27.79 32.38 -0.35
CA CYS A 100 27.05 31.14 -0.17
C CYS A 100 27.99 29.95 -0.03
N LEU A 101 27.65 29.05 0.89
CA LEU A 101 28.26 27.72 0.98
C LEU A 101 27.34 26.73 0.27
N LEU A 102 27.85 26.13 -0.80
CA LEU A 102 27.14 25.10 -1.56
C LEU A 102 27.75 23.74 -1.29
N LEU A 103 26.91 22.75 -0.96
CA LEU A 103 27.26 21.35 -1.04
C LEU A 103 27.05 20.88 -2.47
N LYS A 104 28.10 20.37 -3.09
CA LYS A 104 28.09 19.78 -4.42
C LYS A 104 28.02 18.27 -4.25
N VAL A 105 27.00 17.66 -4.84
CA VAL A 105 26.81 16.21 -4.83
C VAL A 105 26.84 15.73 -6.27
N SER A 106 27.67 14.74 -6.59
CA SER A 106 27.65 14.13 -7.92
C SER A 106 26.28 13.51 -8.20
N SER A 107 25.61 13.89 -9.30
CA SER A 107 24.31 13.32 -9.66
C SER A 107 24.41 11.81 -9.84
N ALA A 108 25.44 11.33 -10.54
CA ALA A 108 25.65 9.91 -10.78
C ALA A 108 25.91 9.12 -9.49
N ALA A 109 26.66 9.69 -8.53
CA ALA A 109 26.91 9.02 -7.26
C ALA A 109 25.67 9.02 -6.36
N LEU A 110 24.88 10.10 -6.39
CA LEU A 110 23.61 10.18 -5.68
C LEU A 110 22.61 9.16 -6.22
N GLU A 111 22.47 9.07 -7.54
CA GLU A 111 21.63 8.06 -8.19
C GLU A 111 22.08 6.64 -7.84
N SER A 112 23.39 6.37 -7.89
CA SER A 112 23.96 5.07 -7.49
C SER A 112 23.69 4.74 -6.02
N ALA A 113 23.84 5.71 -5.11
CA ALA A 113 23.60 5.52 -3.69
C ALA A 113 22.11 5.30 -3.38
N GLN A 114 21.22 6.00 -4.09
CA GLN A 114 19.77 5.79 -4.02
C GLN A 114 19.36 4.42 -4.56
N GLN A 115 20.03 3.92 -5.60
CA GLN A 115 19.84 2.56 -6.10
C GLN A 115 20.38 1.49 -5.15
N SER A 116 21.47 1.77 -4.42
CA SER A 116 22.07 0.84 -3.44
C SER A 116 21.34 0.79 -2.09
N GLY A 117 20.54 1.82 -1.77
CA GLY A 117 19.70 1.87 -0.57
C GLY A 117 18.33 1.21 -0.71
N LEU A 118 17.95 0.91 -1.94
CA LEU A 118 16.93 -0.10 -2.20
C LEU A 118 17.66 -1.44 -2.09
N GLU A 119 17.36 -2.25 -1.08
CA GLU A 119 17.40 -3.70 -1.30
C GLU A 119 16.32 -4.00 -2.34
N VAL A 120 16.63 -3.68 -3.60
CA VAL A 120 16.03 -4.36 -4.73
C VAL A 120 16.59 -5.75 -4.60
N SER A 121 15.76 -6.69 -4.14
CA SER A 121 15.93 -8.06 -4.63
C SER A 121 16.10 -7.92 -6.13
N ASP A 122 17.27 -8.28 -6.67
CA ASP A 122 17.56 -8.28 -8.10
C ASP A 122 16.54 -9.21 -8.79
N ILE A 123 15.33 -8.70 -9.00
CA ILE A 123 14.37 -9.27 -9.92
C ILE A 123 14.86 -8.71 -11.25
N GLU A 124 15.64 -9.53 -11.95
CA GLU A 124 15.94 -9.32 -13.36
C GLU A 124 14.60 -9.18 -14.09
N LEU A 125 14.17 -7.92 -14.28
CA LEU A 125 13.05 -7.57 -15.13
C LEU A 125 13.43 -7.99 -16.54
N ASP A 126 12.79 -9.03 -17.09
CA ASP A 126 12.92 -9.27 -18.51
C ASP A 126 12.31 -8.11 -19.31
N ALA A 127 12.68 -8.01 -20.60
CA ALA A 127 12.20 -6.90 -21.44
C ALA A 127 10.68 -6.82 -21.51
N THR A 128 9.99 -7.97 -21.39
CA THR A 128 8.53 -8.07 -21.41
C THR A 128 7.96 -7.46 -20.14
N GLU A 129 8.45 -7.86 -18.97
CA GLU A 129 8.00 -7.33 -17.69
C GLU A 129 8.15 -5.81 -17.60
N GLY A 130 9.28 -5.27 -18.07
CA GLY A 130 9.51 -3.83 -18.14
C GLY A 130 8.49 -3.10 -19.01
N GLU A 131 8.10 -3.68 -20.15
CA GLU A 131 7.08 -3.12 -21.04
C GLU A 131 5.69 -3.11 -20.38
N PHE A 132 5.29 -4.23 -19.74
CA PHE A 132 4.01 -4.31 -19.03
C PHE A 132 3.92 -3.31 -17.89
N LEU A 133 4.99 -3.20 -17.08
CA LEU A 133 5.05 -2.27 -15.96
C LEU A 133 4.94 -0.82 -16.44
N ALA A 134 5.70 -0.44 -17.47
CA ALA A 134 5.67 0.92 -18.01
C ALA A 134 4.30 1.29 -18.59
N GLU A 135 3.66 0.37 -19.32
CA GLU A 135 2.33 0.59 -19.87
C GLU A 135 1.27 0.72 -18.77
N LEU A 136 1.26 -0.21 -17.80
CA LEU A 136 0.32 -0.20 -16.69
C LEU A 136 0.48 1.06 -15.83
N TYR A 137 1.72 1.46 -15.53
CA TYR A 137 2.02 2.70 -14.84
C TYR A 137 1.53 3.93 -15.64
N GLY A 138 1.69 3.92 -16.96
CA GLY A 138 1.15 4.96 -17.85
C GLY A 138 -0.38 5.04 -17.82
N LEU A 139 -1.07 3.91 -17.75
CA LEU A 139 -2.53 3.86 -17.60
C LEU A 139 -2.98 4.38 -16.23
N ILE A 140 -2.29 4.00 -15.16
CA ILE A 140 -2.53 4.50 -13.80
C ILE A 140 -2.35 6.02 -13.75
N SER A 141 -1.21 6.52 -14.24
CA SER A 141 -0.85 7.95 -14.23
C SER A 141 -1.81 8.81 -15.08
N SER A 142 -2.41 8.21 -16.11
CA SER A 142 -3.41 8.88 -16.97
C SER A 142 -4.86 8.60 -16.55
N ASN A 143 -5.08 7.89 -15.45
CA ASN A 143 -6.40 7.45 -14.96
C ASN A 143 -7.24 6.74 -16.05
N ARG A 144 -6.59 5.90 -16.84
CA ARG A 144 -7.18 5.10 -17.94
C ARG A 144 -7.14 3.60 -17.68
N LEU A 145 -6.68 3.18 -16.49
CA LEU A 145 -6.73 1.79 -16.10
C LEU A 145 -8.19 1.35 -15.99
N GLU A 146 -8.54 0.26 -16.66
CA GLU A 146 -9.86 -0.36 -16.50
C GLU A 146 -9.94 -1.02 -15.13
N LEU A 147 -10.81 -0.49 -14.27
CA LEU A 147 -11.04 -1.02 -12.94
C LEU A 147 -12.09 -2.14 -12.97
N PRO A 148 -11.99 -3.13 -12.07
CA PRO A 148 -13.01 -4.17 -11.96
C PRO A 148 -14.39 -3.55 -11.72
N ALA A 149 -15.39 -4.15 -12.37
CA ALA A 149 -16.77 -3.71 -12.23
C ALA A 149 -17.19 -3.73 -10.76
N ARG A 150 -17.84 -2.63 -10.34
CA ARG A 150 -18.43 -2.53 -9.00
C ARG A 150 -19.51 -3.60 -8.84
N PRO A 151 -19.44 -4.49 -7.84
CA PRO A 151 -20.54 -5.40 -7.57
C PRO A 151 -21.78 -4.59 -7.20
N GLU A 152 -22.80 -4.61 -8.07
CA GLU A 152 -23.96 -3.72 -7.97
C GLU A 152 -24.69 -3.87 -6.63
N VAL A 153 -24.75 -5.10 -6.10
CA VAL A 153 -25.32 -5.39 -4.78
C VAL A 153 -24.49 -4.77 -3.65
N ALA A 154 -23.16 -4.84 -3.69
CA ALA A 154 -22.31 -4.21 -2.67
C ALA A 154 -22.54 -2.69 -2.63
N PHE A 155 -22.67 -2.07 -3.80
CA PHE A 155 -22.91 -0.64 -3.93
C PHE A 155 -24.30 -0.23 -3.42
N LYS A 156 -25.37 -0.92 -3.82
CA LYS A 156 -26.73 -0.67 -3.29
C LYS A 156 -26.79 -0.83 -1.77
N ILE A 157 -26.08 -1.81 -1.23
CA ILE A 157 -25.95 -2.03 0.22
C ILE A 157 -25.24 -0.87 0.92
N GLN A 158 -24.25 -0.25 0.27
CA GLN A 158 -23.63 0.98 0.77
C GLN A 158 -24.56 2.19 0.67
N GLU A 159 -25.34 2.34 -0.40
CA GLU A 159 -26.32 3.44 -0.51
C GLU A 159 -27.33 3.39 0.65
N LEU A 160 -27.81 2.19 1.00
CA LEU A 160 -28.67 1.97 2.17
C LEU A 160 -28.01 2.34 3.52
N THR A 161 -26.69 2.46 3.58
CA THR A 161 -26.00 2.91 4.82
C THR A 161 -26.11 4.41 5.02
N ASN A 162 -26.20 5.16 3.93
CA ASN A 162 -26.28 6.62 3.96
C ASN A 162 -27.74 7.09 4.10
N ASP A 163 -28.71 6.18 4.01
CA ASP A 163 -30.12 6.46 4.19
C ASP A 163 -30.57 6.14 5.63
N PRO A 164 -30.93 7.16 6.44
CA PRO A 164 -31.39 6.95 7.81
C PRO A 164 -32.75 6.22 7.91
N GLU A 165 -33.52 6.15 6.81
CA GLU A 165 -34.80 5.44 6.77
C GLU A 165 -34.66 3.99 6.30
N ALA A 166 -33.48 3.57 5.82
CA ALA A 166 -33.25 2.22 5.36
C ALA A 166 -33.30 1.20 6.51
N GLY A 167 -34.12 0.18 6.34
CA GLY A 167 -34.34 -0.87 7.31
C GLY A 167 -34.08 -2.27 6.77
N ILE A 168 -34.49 -3.26 7.56
CA ILE A 168 -34.29 -4.69 7.25
C ILE A 168 -34.96 -5.09 5.93
N VAL A 169 -36.07 -4.43 5.56
CA VAL A 169 -36.84 -4.77 4.35
C VAL A 169 -36.02 -4.42 3.10
N GLU A 170 -35.52 -3.20 3.02
CA GLU A 170 -34.76 -2.68 1.89
C GLU A 170 -33.46 -3.48 1.71
N LEU A 171 -32.76 -3.78 2.81
CA LEU A 171 -31.56 -4.63 2.76
C LEU A 171 -31.89 -6.04 2.26
N THR A 172 -33.00 -6.63 2.72
CA THR A 172 -33.44 -7.95 2.27
C THR A 172 -33.74 -7.96 0.77
N GLU A 173 -34.44 -6.95 0.26
CA GLU A 173 -34.79 -6.83 -1.17
C GLU A 173 -33.55 -6.68 -2.05
N VAL A 174 -32.58 -5.86 -1.63
CA VAL A 174 -31.31 -5.70 -2.35
C VAL A 174 -30.54 -7.02 -2.40
N ILE A 175 -30.44 -7.75 -1.30
CA ILE A 175 -29.75 -9.04 -1.26
C ILE A 175 -30.48 -10.08 -2.13
N GLN A 176 -31.81 -10.13 -2.07
CA GLN A 176 -32.62 -11.07 -2.84
C GLN A 176 -32.61 -10.81 -4.35
N SER A 177 -32.22 -9.61 -4.77
CA SER A 177 -32.09 -9.27 -6.19
C SER A 177 -30.96 -10.05 -6.90
N ASP A 178 -30.00 -10.60 -6.14
CA ASP A 178 -28.94 -11.48 -6.65
C ASP A 178 -29.00 -12.85 -5.94
N GLY A 179 -29.42 -13.87 -6.68
CA GLY A 179 -29.57 -15.23 -6.15
C GLY A 179 -28.26 -15.87 -5.70
N THR A 180 -27.12 -15.50 -6.31
CA THR A 180 -25.80 -16.00 -5.90
C THR A 180 -25.42 -15.42 -4.55
N ILE A 181 -25.61 -14.12 -4.35
CA ILE A 181 -25.31 -13.46 -3.08
C ILE A 181 -26.29 -13.89 -1.98
N ALA A 182 -27.58 -14.04 -2.29
CA ALA A 182 -28.57 -14.55 -1.35
C ALA A 182 -28.23 -15.98 -0.89
N GLY A 183 -27.85 -16.85 -1.83
CA GLY A 183 -27.37 -18.20 -1.53
C GLY A 183 -26.11 -18.19 -0.66
N ALA A 184 -25.13 -17.35 -1.02
CA ALA A 184 -23.89 -17.17 -0.27
C ALA A 184 -24.14 -16.70 1.17
N LEU A 185 -25.04 -15.72 1.37
CA LEU A 185 -25.41 -15.25 2.69
C LEU A 185 -26.07 -16.35 3.51
N LEU A 186 -26.96 -17.14 2.92
CA LEU A 186 -27.59 -18.27 3.60
C LEU A 186 -26.59 -19.35 3.98
N HIS A 187 -25.64 -19.66 3.10
CA HIS A 187 -24.54 -20.58 3.40
C HIS A 187 -23.72 -20.07 4.59
N ALA A 188 -23.24 -18.82 4.49
CA ALA A 188 -22.47 -18.15 5.53
C ALA A 188 -23.20 -18.09 6.87
N THR A 189 -24.50 -17.76 6.88
CA THR A 189 -25.30 -17.66 8.13
C THR A 189 -25.50 -19.02 8.80
N ASN A 190 -25.43 -20.11 8.04
CA ASN A 190 -25.54 -21.48 8.55
C ASN A 190 -24.16 -22.11 8.87
N SER A 191 -23.06 -21.40 8.64
CA SER A 191 -21.71 -21.85 9.01
C SER A 191 -21.60 -22.02 10.53
N PRO A 192 -20.66 -22.85 11.04
CA PRO A 192 -20.51 -23.08 12.48
C PRO A 192 -20.41 -21.80 13.31
N LEU A 193 -19.82 -20.74 12.74
CA LEU A 193 -19.66 -19.43 13.39
C LEU A 193 -20.99 -18.75 13.72
N PHE A 194 -21.96 -18.79 12.81
CA PHE A 194 -23.24 -18.10 12.94
C PHE A 194 -24.43 -19.04 13.24
N ARG A 195 -24.16 -20.36 13.26
CA ARG A 195 -25.16 -21.42 13.31
C ARG A 195 -26.21 -21.18 14.39
N ALA A 196 -27.47 -21.18 13.95
CA ALA A 196 -28.64 -21.13 14.82
C ALA A 196 -29.04 -22.52 15.32
N THR A 197 -29.87 -22.56 16.36
CA THR A 197 -30.53 -23.79 16.84
C THR A 197 -31.40 -24.43 15.75
N LYS A 198 -31.87 -23.65 14.78
CA LYS A 198 -32.60 -24.09 13.59
C LYS A 198 -31.93 -23.53 12.34
N GLN A 199 -31.89 -24.32 11.26
CA GLN A 199 -31.35 -23.87 9.98
C GLN A 199 -32.10 -22.63 9.46
N ILE A 200 -31.34 -21.62 9.02
CA ILE A 200 -31.87 -20.39 8.42
C ILE A 200 -32.15 -20.67 6.94
N GLN A 201 -33.40 -20.40 6.51
CA GLN A 201 -33.89 -20.74 5.17
C GLN A 201 -34.26 -19.53 4.31
N SER A 202 -34.29 -18.32 4.90
CA SER A 202 -34.63 -17.09 4.17
C SER A 202 -33.66 -15.96 4.48
N VAL A 203 -33.43 -15.09 3.49
CA VAL A 203 -32.57 -13.90 3.64
C VAL A 203 -33.08 -13.01 4.77
N ARG A 204 -34.41 -12.85 4.89
CA ARG A 204 -35.03 -12.08 5.97
C ARG A 204 -34.67 -12.63 7.35
N ASP A 205 -34.74 -13.95 7.53
CA ASP A 205 -34.37 -14.60 8.78
C ASP A 205 -32.87 -14.44 9.08
N ALA A 206 -32.04 -14.49 8.05
CA ALA A 206 -30.60 -14.20 8.18
C ALA A 206 -30.37 -12.76 8.64
N VAL A 207 -31.06 -11.78 8.05
CA VAL A 207 -30.94 -10.35 8.43
C VAL A 207 -31.45 -10.11 9.85
N LEU A 208 -32.57 -10.71 10.24
CA LEU A 208 -33.10 -10.60 11.61
C LEU A 208 -32.17 -11.21 12.65
N ARG A 209 -31.47 -12.30 12.30
CA ARG A 209 -30.55 -12.98 13.21
C ARG A 209 -29.21 -12.25 13.33
N LEU A 210 -28.59 -11.93 12.21
CA LEU A 210 -27.28 -11.28 12.18
C LEU A 210 -27.39 -9.80 12.57
N GLY A 211 -28.54 -9.19 12.31
CA GLY A 211 -28.77 -7.75 12.40
C GLY A 211 -28.30 -7.03 11.14
N PHE A 212 -28.92 -5.88 10.87
CA PHE A 212 -28.71 -5.07 9.67
C PHE A 212 -27.23 -4.80 9.38
N ARG A 213 -26.48 -4.32 10.38
CA ARG A 213 -25.06 -3.95 10.23
C ARG A 213 -24.17 -5.13 9.85
N ASN A 214 -24.38 -6.29 10.46
CA ASN A 214 -23.53 -7.45 10.22
C ASN A 214 -23.88 -8.11 8.89
N THR A 215 -25.17 -8.19 8.55
CA THR A 215 -25.60 -8.65 7.23
C THR A 215 -25.02 -7.77 6.14
N ARG A 216 -25.09 -6.44 6.28
CA ARG A 216 -24.48 -5.50 5.35
C ARG A 216 -23.02 -5.85 5.08
N MET A 217 -22.20 -5.93 6.13
CA MET A 217 -20.76 -6.17 6.02
C MET A 217 -20.45 -7.54 5.41
N LEU A 218 -21.16 -8.58 5.84
CA LEU A 218 -20.98 -9.93 5.31
C LEU A 218 -21.39 -10.01 3.84
N THR A 219 -22.53 -9.45 3.47
CA THR A 219 -22.97 -9.44 2.09
C THR A 219 -22.03 -8.62 1.21
N THR A 220 -21.53 -7.48 1.66
CA THR A 220 -20.49 -6.73 0.93
C THR A 220 -19.29 -7.63 0.66
N ASN A 221 -18.75 -8.30 1.68
CA ASN A 221 -17.64 -9.25 1.51
C ASN A 221 -17.94 -10.34 0.46
N LEU A 222 -19.12 -10.97 0.54
CA LEU A 222 -19.52 -12.03 -0.40
C LEU A 222 -19.71 -11.50 -1.83
N ALA A 223 -20.23 -10.27 -1.98
CA ALA A 223 -20.42 -9.63 -3.28
C ALA A 223 -19.07 -9.28 -3.94
N LEU A 224 -18.04 -8.93 -3.16
CA LEU A 224 -16.72 -8.62 -3.67
C LEU A 224 -16.04 -9.79 -4.38
N ARG A 225 -16.39 -11.04 -4.02
CA ARG A 225 -15.94 -12.24 -4.74
C ARG A 225 -16.22 -12.18 -6.23
N GLN A 226 -17.30 -11.51 -6.64
CA GLN A 226 -17.67 -11.40 -8.05
C GLN A 226 -16.63 -10.64 -8.90
N ALA A 227 -15.77 -9.82 -8.28
CA ALA A 227 -14.69 -9.10 -8.95
C ALA A 227 -13.47 -10.00 -9.26
N PHE A 228 -13.27 -11.09 -8.51
CA PHE A 228 -12.15 -12.03 -8.67
C PHE A 228 -12.45 -13.05 -9.77
N LYS A 229 -12.42 -12.59 -11.03
CA LYS A 229 -12.68 -13.44 -12.21
C LYS A 229 -11.62 -13.22 -13.27
N ALA A 230 -11.17 -14.33 -13.85
CA ALA A 230 -10.28 -14.38 -14.99
C ALA A 230 -10.72 -15.48 -15.97
N ARG A 231 -10.38 -15.30 -17.25
CA ARG A 231 -10.78 -16.16 -18.36
C ARG A 231 -9.79 -17.30 -18.59
N HIS A 232 -8.49 -16.99 -18.63
CA HIS A 232 -7.43 -17.96 -18.94
C HIS A 232 -7.04 -18.80 -17.73
N VAL A 233 -6.38 -19.94 -17.96
CA VAL A 233 -6.09 -20.92 -16.89
C VAL A 233 -5.12 -20.32 -15.87
N VAL A 234 -3.97 -19.80 -16.33
CA VAL A 234 -2.93 -19.24 -15.47
C VAL A 234 -3.42 -18.03 -14.67
N THR A 235 -4.13 -17.11 -15.33
CA THR A 235 -4.71 -15.92 -14.67
C THR A 235 -5.83 -16.28 -13.70
N ARG A 236 -6.55 -17.39 -13.94
CA ARG A 236 -7.55 -17.93 -13.01
C ARG A 236 -6.90 -18.55 -11.77
N GLU A 237 -5.80 -19.29 -11.93
CA GLU A 237 -5.04 -19.82 -10.80
C GLU A 237 -4.48 -18.67 -9.94
N ALA A 238 -3.90 -17.64 -10.57
CA ALA A 238 -3.46 -16.44 -9.87
C ALA A 238 -4.62 -15.72 -9.14
N MET A 239 -5.77 -15.53 -9.80
CA MET A 239 -6.98 -14.97 -9.16
C MET A 239 -7.44 -15.78 -7.96
N GLN A 240 -7.42 -17.12 -8.06
CA GLN A 240 -7.80 -18.02 -6.98
C GLN A 240 -6.85 -17.91 -5.80
N GLN A 241 -5.54 -17.78 -6.05
CA GLN A 241 -4.55 -17.58 -5.01
C GLN A 241 -4.77 -16.23 -4.30
N VAL A 242 -4.95 -15.13 -5.03
CA VAL A 242 -5.25 -13.82 -4.43
C VAL A 242 -6.53 -13.88 -3.60
N TRP A 243 -7.57 -14.56 -4.09
CA TRP A 243 -8.80 -14.75 -3.34
C TRP A 243 -8.57 -15.56 -2.05
N ALA A 244 -7.83 -16.66 -2.11
CA ALA A 244 -7.52 -17.49 -0.94
C ALA A 244 -6.71 -16.71 0.11
N ASP A 245 -5.68 -15.99 -0.32
CA ASP A 245 -4.86 -15.12 0.53
C ASP A 245 -5.74 -14.04 1.20
N GLY A 246 -6.63 -13.40 0.43
CA GLY A 246 -7.58 -12.41 0.92
C GLY A 246 -8.58 -12.98 1.94
N VAL A 247 -9.09 -14.20 1.73
CA VAL A 247 -9.98 -14.88 2.69
C VAL A 247 -9.25 -15.20 3.99
N LEU A 248 -8.01 -15.69 3.92
CA LEU A 248 -7.22 -16.02 5.10
C LEU A 248 -6.87 -14.74 5.89
N CYS A 249 -6.43 -13.68 5.19
CA CYS A 249 -6.19 -12.37 5.78
C CYS A 249 -7.47 -11.78 6.40
N SER A 250 -8.61 -11.91 5.72
CA SER A 250 -9.93 -11.50 6.22
C SER A 250 -10.27 -12.21 7.54
N ALA A 251 -10.08 -13.52 7.60
CA ALA A 251 -10.39 -14.31 8.79
C ALA A 251 -9.48 -13.94 9.98
N TYR A 252 -8.17 -13.80 9.76
CA TYR A 252 -7.26 -13.33 10.82
C TYR A 252 -7.56 -11.89 11.24
N SER A 253 -7.91 -11.00 10.31
CA SER A 253 -8.29 -9.63 10.62
C SER A 253 -9.53 -9.56 11.53
N TYR A 254 -10.53 -10.41 11.26
CA TYR A 254 -11.69 -10.55 12.13
C TYR A 254 -11.30 -11.02 13.54
N LEU A 255 -10.46 -12.06 13.64
CA LEU A 255 -10.02 -12.61 14.92
C LEU A 255 -9.19 -11.61 15.73
N LEU A 256 -8.27 -10.91 15.10
CA LEU A 256 -7.47 -9.87 15.75
C LEU A 256 -8.37 -8.76 16.31
N ALA A 257 -9.30 -8.26 15.50
CA ALA A 257 -10.23 -7.23 15.95
C ALA A 257 -11.16 -7.73 17.08
N GLU A 258 -11.60 -8.99 17.02
CA GLU A 258 -12.45 -9.60 18.06
C GLU A 258 -11.69 -9.80 19.38
N THR A 259 -10.46 -10.32 19.31
CA THR A 259 -9.62 -10.59 20.49
C THR A 259 -9.13 -9.30 21.15
N LEU A 260 -8.71 -8.32 20.34
CA LEU A 260 -8.15 -7.07 20.84
C LEU A 260 -9.23 -6.08 21.28
N GLY A 261 -10.42 -6.13 20.67
CA GLY A 261 -11.52 -5.21 20.97
C GLY A 261 -11.25 -3.74 20.59
N LEU A 262 -10.19 -3.47 19.82
CA LEU A 262 -9.77 -2.12 19.44
C LEU A 262 -10.59 -1.56 18.26
N LEU A 263 -11.01 -2.43 17.34
CA LEU A 263 -11.68 -2.07 16.09
C LEU A 263 -12.89 -2.97 15.83
N HIS A 264 -13.81 -2.52 14.98
CA HIS A 264 -14.97 -3.33 14.63
C HIS A 264 -14.58 -4.56 13.79
N ARG A 265 -14.78 -5.75 14.34
CA ARG A 265 -14.44 -7.04 13.71
C ARG A 265 -15.06 -7.28 12.33
N GLU A 266 -16.30 -6.86 12.11
CA GLU A 266 -16.93 -7.03 10.79
C GLU A 266 -16.30 -6.13 9.73
N ARG A 267 -15.79 -4.95 10.13
CA ARG A 267 -15.04 -4.03 9.25
C ARG A 267 -13.61 -4.53 9.02
N ALA A 268 -12.98 -5.13 10.02
CA ALA A 268 -11.69 -5.80 9.89
C ALA A 268 -11.74 -7.00 8.94
N LEU A 269 -12.84 -7.78 8.98
CA LEU A 269 -13.11 -8.83 7.99
C LEU A 269 -13.05 -8.28 6.56
N LEU A 270 -13.75 -7.16 6.32
CA LEU A 270 -13.71 -6.49 5.01
C LEU A 270 -12.32 -5.97 4.67
N ALA A 271 -11.61 -5.38 5.64
CA ALA A 271 -10.25 -4.88 5.45
C ALA A 271 -9.30 -5.99 4.96
N GLY A 272 -9.26 -7.14 5.64
CA GLY A 272 -8.40 -8.23 5.22
C GLY A 272 -8.78 -8.80 3.84
N LEU A 273 -10.06 -8.80 3.48
CA LEU A 273 -10.49 -9.27 2.14
C LEU A 273 -10.04 -8.31 1.04
N VAL A 274 -10.08 -7.00 1.28
CA VAL A 274 -9.73 -5.99 0.28
C VAL A 274 -8.24 -5.63 0.25
N ALA A 275 -7.45 -6.08 1.22
CA ALA A 275 -6.00 -5.87 1.27
C ALA A 275 -5.31 -6.30 -0.05
N GLY A 276 -5.75 -7.41 -0.65
CA GLY A 276 -5.23 -7.91 -1.93
C GLY A 276 -5.96 -7.42 -3.19
N ILE A 277 -6.91 -6.48 -3.08
CA ILE A 277 -7.81 -6.15 -4.21
C ILE A 277 -7.08 -5.55 -5.41
N GLY A 278 -5.94 -4.89 -5.19
CA GLY A 278 -5.14 -4.28 -6.24
C GLY A 278 -4.57 -5.28 -7.26
N ALA A 279 -4.45 -6.55 -6.90
CA ALA A 279 -4.01 -7.59 -7.83
C ALA A 279 -5.04 -7.84 -8.96
N VAL A 280 -6.33 -7.56 -8.71
CA VAL A 280 -7.42 -7.82 -9.66
C VAL A 280 -7.25 -7.06 -10.99
N PRO A 281 -7.17 -5.73 -11.01
CA PRO A 281 -6.97 -5.00 -12.27
C PRO A 281 -5.63 -5.33 -12.94
N ILE A 282 -4.59 -5.69 -12.18
CA ILE A 282 -3.27 -6.07 -12.72
C ILE A 282 -3.38 -7.37 -13.51
N ILE A 283 -3.96 -8.41 -12.91
CA ILE A 283 -4.12 -9.71 -13.57
C ILE A 283 -5.08 -9.61 -14.76
N GLN A 284 -6.13 -8.79 -14.67
CA GLN A 284 -7.01 -8.50 -15.81
C GLN A 284 -6.28 -7.76 -16.94
N PHE A 285 -5.41 -6.81 -16.60
CA PHE A 285 -4.58 -6.09 -17.57
C PHE A 285 -3.62 -7.03 -18.31
N ILE A 286 -2.98 -7.95 -17.59
CA ILE A 286 -2.10 -8.97 -18.15
C ILE A 286 -2.90 -9.90 -19.06
N GLU A 287 -4.03 -10.43 -18.58
CA GLU A 287 -4.92 -11.32 -19.34
C GLU A 287 -5.36 -10.74 -20.69
N MET A 288 -5.56 -9.42 -20.78
CA MET A 288 -5.96 -8.78 -22.04
C MET A 288 -4.84 -8.70 -23.08
N ARG A 289 -3.58 -8.74 -22.66
CA ARG A 289 -2.39 -8.55 -23.51
C ARG A 289 -1.69 -9.86 -23.82
N ASP A 290 -1.63 -10.73 -22.82
CA ASP A 290 -1.02 -12.04 -22.92
C ASP A 290 -2.01 -13.11 -22.41
N PRO A 291 -2.47 -14.02 -23.29
CA PRO A 291 -3.36 -15.11 -22.90
C PRO A 291 -2.64 -16.24 -22.12
N ASP A 292 -1.31 -16.30 -22.12
CA ASP A 292 -0.51 -17.33 -21.43
C ASP A 292 0.70 -16.71 -20.68
N PRO A 293 0.45 -15.77 -19.75
CA PRO A 293 1.52 -15.08 -19.02
C PRO A 293 2.25 -16.03 -18.08
N SER A 294 3.53 -15.75 -17.82
CA SER A 294 4.27 -16.50 -16.80
C SER A 294 3.75 -16.17 -15.39
N PRO A 295 3.67 -17.15 -14.48
CA PRO A 295 3.32 -16.90 -13.08
C PRO A 295 4.25 -15.90 -12.40
N GLU A 296 5.54 -15.88 -12.77
CA GLU A 296 6.55 -14.97 -12.23
C GLU A 296 6.25 -13.51 -12.62
N LEU A 297 5.84 -13.26 -13.87
CA LEU A 297 5.42 -11.94 -14.35
C LEU A 297 4.22 -11.43 -13.54
N ILE A 298 3.21 -12.29 -13.34
CA ILE A 298 2.02 -11.92 -12.55
C ILE A 298 2.43 -11.56 -11.12
N ALA A 299 3.19 -12.42 -10.45
CA ALA A 299 3.59 -12.22 -9.07
C ALA A 299 4.38 -10.91 -8.91
N SER A 300 5.32 -10.65 -9.80
CA SER A 300 6.17 -9.46 -9.74
C SER A 300 5.40 -8.15 -10.00
N LEU A 301 4.50 -8.12 -10.99
CA LEU A 301 3.68 -6.93 -11.24
C LEU A 301 2.68 -6.68 -10.11
N VAL A 302 2.10 -7.74 -9.54
CA VAL A 302 1.21 -7.63 -8.38
C VAL A 302 1.95 -7.07 -7.18
N ASP A 303 3.14 -7.58 -6.86
CA ASP A 303 3.96 -7.09 -5.75
C ASP A 303 4.27 -5.60 -5.87
N LYS A 304 4.68 -5.16 -7.07
CA LYS A 304 5.09 -3.76 -7.32
C LYS A 304 3.96 -2.75 -7.39
N LEU A 305 2.76 -3.15 -7.83
CA LEU A 305 1.69 -2.20 -8.19
C LEU A 305 0.39 -2.38 -7.42
N SER A 306 0.22 -3.47 -6.65
CA SER A 306 -1.03 -3.77 -5.95
C SER A 306 -1.46 -2.68 -4.96
N GLY A 307 -0.52 -1.99 -4.31
CA GLY A 307 -0.84 -0.89 -3.41
C GLY A 307 -1.60 0.24 -4.13
N ILE A 308 -0.99 0.76 -5.20
CA ILE A 308 -1.55 1.89 -5.97
C ILE A 308 -2.85 1.48 -6.68
N THR A 309 -2.88 0.30 -7.33
CA THR A 309 -4.10 -0.16 -8.00
C THR A 309 -5.21 -0.47 -7.01
N GLY A 310 -4.87 -0.97 -5.82
CA GLY A 310 -5.81 -1.20 -4.73
C GLY A 310 -6.48 0.09 -4.29
N VAL A 311 -5.71 1.15 -4.05
CA VAL A 311 -6.21 2.50 -3.74
C VAL A 311 -7.20 2.99 -4.80
N LEU A 312 -6.88 2.81 -6.08
CA LEU A 312 -7.79 3.19 -7.17
C LEU A 312 -9.11 2.42 -7.12
N VAL A 313 -9.06 1.10 -6.90
CA VAL A 313 -10.26 0.27 -6.80
C VAL A 313 -11.13 0.69 -5.62
N ILE A 314 -10.54 0.86 -4.44
CA ILE A 314 -11.26 1.24 -3.21
C ILE A 314 -11.93 2.60 -3.35
N ASN A 315 -11.22 3.58 -3.93
CA ASN A 315 -11.76 4.91 -4.18
C ASN A 315 -12.91 4.86 -5.21
N TYR A 316 -12.72 4.13 -6.31
CA TYR A 316 -13.76 3.96 -7.32
C TYR A 316 -15.01 3.28 -6.74
N TRP A 317 -14.83 2.32 -5.83
CA TRP A 317 -15.92 1.61 -5.17
C TRP A 317 -16.55 2.40 -4.03
N GLY A 318 -15.87 3.42 -3.48
CA GLY A 318 -16.36 4.23 -2.38
C GLY A 318 -16.37 3.48 -1.04
N LEU A 319 -15.39 2.60 -0.79
CA LEU A 319 -15.43 1.77 0.43
C LEU A 319 -15.01 2.49 1.71
N GLY A 320 -14.37 3.66 1.63
CA GLY A 320 -13.97 4.51 2.78
C GLY A 320 -12.46 4.67 2.92
N GLU A 321 -12.02 5.79 3.53
CA GLU A 321 -10.59 6.15 3.69
C GLU A 321 -9.81 5.12 4.53
N ASP A 322 -10.46 4.53 5.52
CA ASP A 322 -9.90 3.46 6.35
C ASP A 322 -9.49 2.23 5.52
N LEU A 323 -10.23 1.92 4.46
CA LEU A 323 -9.91 0.83 3.54
C LEU A 323 -8.96 1.25 2.42
N VAL A 324 -8.84 2.54 2.13
CA VAL A 324 -7.80 3.08 1.24
C VAL A 324 -6.44 2.83 1.87
N ALA A 325 -6.28 3.20 3.15
CA ALA A 325 -5.05 2.95 3.90
C ALA A 325 -4.69 1.46 3.96
N VAL A 326 -5.70 0.58 4.10
CA VAL A 326 -5.49 -0.88 4.02
C VAL A 326 -4.92 -1.28 2.66
N ALA A 327 -5.55 -0.87 1.57
CA ALA A 327 -5.10 -1.23 0.23
C ALA A 327 -3.70 -0.69 -0.08
N GLU A 328 -3.37 0.50 0.43
CA GLU A 328 -2.07 1.15 0.23
C GLU A 328 -0.94 0.47 1.02
N HIS A 329 -1.19 0.14 2.30
CA HIS A 329 -0.11 -0.21 3.23
C HIS A 329 -0.09 -1.69 3.66
N SER A 330 -1.09 -2.51 3.35
CA SER A 330 -1.15 -3.89 3.87
C SER A 330 0.01 -4.81 3.47
N HIS A 331 0.77 -4.43 2.44
CA HIS A 331 1.95 -5.15 1.96
C HIS A 331 3.28 -4.56 2.48
N ASP A 332 3.24 -3.38 3.11
CA ASP A 332 4.39 -2.71 3.70
C ASP A 332 4.58 -3.16 5.16
N TRP A 333 5.54 -4.06 5.37
CA TRP A 333 5.89 -4.57 6.70
C TRP A 333 6.41 -3.48 7.65
N SER A 334 6.91 -2.36 7.10
CA SER A 334 7.50 -1.26 7.86
C SER A 334 6.50 -0.18 8.27
N TYR A 335 5.23 -0.31 7.85
CA TYR A 335 4.18 0.66 8.14
C TYR A 335 4.00 0.89 9.66
N VAL A 336 3.92 2.17 10.04
CA VAL A 336 3.68 2.61 11.42
C VAL A 336 2.50 3.56 11.42
N ALA A 337 1.43 3.18 12.12
CA ALA A 337 0.30 4.07 12.40
C ALA A 337 0.45 4.71 13.79
N PRO A 338 -0.04 5.95 13.99
CA PRO A 338 -0.04 6.60 15.30
C PRO A 338 -0.99 5.95 16.31
N GLU A 339 -2.06 5.29 15.82
CA GLU A 339 -3.07 4.59 16.60
C GLU A 339 -3.47 3.29 15.87
N PRO A 340 -4.03 2.29 16.57
CA PRO A 340 -4.55 1.08 15.95
C PRO A 340 -5.54 1.37 14.83
N ASP A 341 -5.23 0.95 13.60
CA ASP A 341 -6.06 1.09 12.42
C ASP A 341 -6.27 -0.25 11.69
N TYR A 342 -7.12 -0.25 10.67
CA TYR A 342 -7.41 -1.46 9.91
C TYR A 342 -6.22 -1.90 9.05
N ALA A 343 -5.32 -0.99 8.66
CA ALA A 343 -4.10 -1.33 7.93
C ALA A 343 -3.14 -2.14 8.81
N SER A 344 -2.92 -1.71 10.06
CA SER A 344 -2.13 -2.45 11.06
C SER A 344 -2.71 -3.84 11.32
N ILE A 345 -4.05 -3.95 11.43
CA ILE A 345 -4.72 -5.26 11.52
C ILE A 345 -4.44 -6.11 10.27
N ALA A 346 -4.60 -5.57 9.08
CA ALA A 346 -4.40 -6.31 7.84
C ALA A 346 -2.94 -6.79 7.68
N ILE A 347 -1.95 -6.00 8.12
CA ILE A 347 -0.54 -6.38 8.11
C ILE A 347 -0.29 -7.55 9.04
N VAL A 348 -0.73 -7.48 10.30
CA VAL A 348 -0.55 -8.59 11.26
C VAL A 348 -1.37 -9.82 10.84
N ALA A 349 -2.55 -9.62 10.25
CA ALA A 349 -3.35 -10.70 9.69
C ALA A 349 -2.67 -11.40 8.51
N ARG A 350 -2.04 -10.64 7.61
CA ARG A 350 -1.24 -11.16 6.50
C ARG A 350 -0.03 -11.92 7.03
N TRP A 351 0.65 -11.40 8.05
CA TRP A 351 1.75 -12.10 8.72
C TRP A 351 1.29 -13.47 9.25
N ALA A 352 0.17 -13.49 9.98
CA ALA A 352 -0.39 -14.73 10.55
C ALA A 352 -0.84 -15.72 9.45
N ALA A 353 -1.39 -15.21 8.35
CA ALA A 353 -1.76 -16.01 7.18
C ALA A 353 -0.53 -16.71 6.59
N LEU A 354 0.53 -15.96 6.27
CA LEU A 354 1.77 -16.49 5.71
C LEU A 354 2.43 -17.51 6.65
N GLN A 355 2.51 -17.19 7.95
CA GLN A 355 3.05 -18.08 8.98
C GLN A 355 2.28 -19.41 9.06
N SER A 356 0.95 -19.37 8.95
CA SER A 356 0.10 -20.57 9.01
C SER A 356 0.21 -21.48 7.77
N GLU A 357 0.60 -20.91 6.63
CA GLU A 357 0.87 -21.65 5.39
C GLU A 357 2.35 -22.07 5.26
N GLY A 358 3.22 -21.63 6.18
CA GLY A 358 4.67 -21.86 6.11
C GLY A 358 5.34 -21.10 4.97
N ARG A 359 4.75 -19.97 4.55
CA ARG A 359 5.31 -19.06 3.53
C ARG A 359 6.31 -18.11 4.17
N GLU A 360 7.19 -17.54 3.35
CA GLU A 360 8.18 -16.56 3.80
C GLU A 360 7.50 -15.27 4.31
N HIS A 361 8.00 -14.76 5.44
CA HIS A 361 7.57 -13.53 6.08
C HIS A 361 8.68 -13.03 7.02
N PRO A 362 8.73 -11.72 7.35
CA PRO A 362 9.70 -11.18 8.31
C PRO A 362 9.49 -11.73 9.73
N GLU A 363 10.48 -11.53 10.60
CA GLU A 363 10.29 -11.82 12.02
C GLU A 363 9.23 -10.87 12.61
N ALA A 364 8.39 -11.36 13.52
CA ALA A 364 7.32 -10.51 14.10
C ALA A 364 7.88 -9.29 14.86
N SER A 365 9.12 -9.37 15.35
CA SER A 365 9.87 -8.27 15.97
C SER A 365 10.19 -7.13 15.00
N GLU A 366 10.26 -7.41 13.71
CA GLU A 366 10.60 -6.46 12.64
C GLU A 366 9.36 -5.73 12.10
N VAL A 367 8.15 -6.17 12.48
CA VAL A 367 6.88 -5.64 11.98
C VAL A 367 6.27 -4.69 13.03
N PRO A 368 6.34 -3.35 12.86
CA PRO A 368 5.88 -2.38 13.86
C PRO A 368 4.37 -2.44 14.16
N ALA A 369 3.58 -3.00 13.23
CA ALA A 369 2.16 -3.19 13.40
C ALA A 369 1.81 -4.07 14.64
N PHE A 370 2.68 -5.01 15.04
CA PHE A 370 2.49 -5.76 16.30
C PHE A 370 2.47 -4.82 17.52
N ALA A 371 3.46 -3.93 17.60
CA ALA A 371 3.55 -2.95 18.70
C ALA A 371 2.38 -1.95 18.64
N THR A 372 1.99 -1.51 17.44
CA THR A 372 0.85 -0.62 17.22
C THR A 372 -0.45 -1.22 17.75
N LEU A 373 -0.66 -2.52 17.55
CA LEU A 373 -1.83 -3.25 18.06
C LEU A 373 -1.70 -3.71 19.52
N GLY A 374 -0.57 -3.43 20.18
CA GLY A 374 -0.30 -3.87 21.55
C GLY A 374 -0.09 -5.37 21.70
N LEU A 375 0.26 -6.07 20.61
CA LEU A 375 0.55 -7.50 20.61
C LEU A 375 2.01 -7.76 20.98
N THR A 376 2.26 -8.88 21.65
CA THR A 376 3.63 -9.35 21.87
C THR A 376 4.08 -10.14 20.64
N PRO A 377 5.20 -9.76 19.98
CA PRO A 377 5.72 -10.52 18.86
C PRO A 377 5.96 -11.99 19.24
N PRO A 378 5.37 -12.97 18.53
CA PRO A 378 5.65 -14.39 18.76
C PRO A 378 7.11 -14.73 18.44
N ALA A 379 7.60 -15.82 19.03
CA ALA A 379 8.89 -16.40 18.66
C ALA A 379 8.83 -16.96 17.22
N PRO A 380 9.98 -17.11 16.52
CA PRO A 380 10.01 -17.65 15.17
C PRO A 380 9.30 -19.01 15.06
N GLY A 381 8.31 -19.11 14.17
CA GLY A 381 7.52 -20.32 13.94
C GLY A 381 6.36 -20.55 14.91
N GLU A 382 6.20 -19.72 15.94
CA GLU A 382 5.05 -19.78 16.85
C GLU A 382 3.88 -18.91 16.32
N PRO A 383 2.63 -19.32 16.52
CA PRO A 383 1.48 -18.48 16.20
C PRO A 383 1.40 -17.30 17.17
N ILE A 384 0.59 -16.29 16.79
CA ILE A 384 0.24 -15.19 17.69
C ILE A 384 -0.45 -15.77 18.94
N GLY A 385 0.15 -15.56 20.11
CA GLY A 385 -0.29 -16.21 21.36
C GLY A 385 -1.74 -15.89 21.71
N GLU A 386 -2.18 -14.67 21.44
CA GLU A 386 -3.54 -14.17 21.63
C GLU A 386 -4.57 -14.87 20.70
N LEU A 387 -4.12 -15.48 19.61
CA LEU A 387 -4.96 -16.21 18.66
C LEU A 387 -4.89 -17.73 18.81
N ALA A 388 -4.05 -18.26 19.70
CA ALA A 388 -3.80 -19.70 19.83
C ALA A 388 -5.08 -20.52 20.16
N SER A 389 -6.06 -19.92 20.84
CA SER A 389 -7.35 -20.58 21.15
C SER A 389 -8.41 -20.44 20.04
N SER A 390 -8.12 -19.73 18.96
CA SER A 390 -9.12 -19.31 17.97
C SER A 390 -9.15 -20.19 16.70
N THR A 391 -8.51 -21.36 16.71
CA THR A 391 -8.40 -22.24 15.53
C THR A 391 -9.76 -22.70 14.99
N GLU A 392 -10.71 -23.06 15.87
CA GLU A 392 -12.06 -23.46 15.44
C GLU A 392 -12.84 -22.30 14.81
N THR A 393 -12.68 -21.09 15.36
CA THR A 393 -13.27 -19.87 14.81
C THR A 393 -12.65 -19.52 13.45
N LEU A 394 -11.33 -19.68 13.29
CA LEU A 394 -10.62 -19.46 12.03
C LEU A 394 -11.14 -20.36 10.92
N GLU A 395 -11.25 -21.67 11.18
CA GLU A 395 -11.80 -22.62 10.20
C GLU A 395 -13.26 -22.29 9.87
N SER A 396 -14.05 -21.90 10.87
CA SER A 396 -15.44 -21.50 10.65
C SER A 396 -15.58 -20.24 9.79
N LEU A 397 -14.67 -19.27 9.93
CA LEU A 397 -14.59 -18.07 9.10
C LEU A 397 -14.19 -18.41 7.67
N LYS A 398 -13.22 -19.32 7.47
CA LYS A 398 -12.82 -19.77 6.13
C LYS A 398 -13.96 -20.46 5.39
N MET A 399 -14.63 -21.41 6.05
CA MET A 399 -15.78 -22.13 5.47
C MET A 399 -16.95 -21.22 5.07
N MET A 400 -17.04 -20.02 5.63
CA MET A 400 -18.04 -19.03 5.27
C MET A 400 -17.91 -18.57 3.80
N PHE A 401 -16.68 -18.52 3.28
CA PHE A 401 -16.36 -18.06 1.93
C PHE A 401 -16.37 -19.17 0.88
N ASP A 402 -16.44 -20.44 1.32
CA ASP A 402 -16.56 -21.64 0.49
C ASP A 402 -17.98 -21.81 -0.08
N VAL A 403 -18.41 -20.84 -0.88
CA VAL A 403 -19.74 -20.82 -1.54
C VAL A 403 -19.67 -21.29 -3.00
#